data_AF-A0A087USR5-F1
#
_entry.id   AF-A0A087USR5-F1
#
_cell.length_a   1.000
_cell.length_b   1.000
_cell.length_c   1.000
_cell.angle_alpha   90.00
_cell.angle_beta   90.00
_cell.angle_gamma   90.00
#
_symmetry.space_group_name_H-M   'P 1'
#
loop_
_entity.id
_entity.type
_entity.pdbx_description
1 polymer ?
#
loop_
_entity_poly.entity_id
_entity_poly.type
_entity_poly.pdbx_seq_one_letter_code
_entity_poly.pdbx_strand_id
1 'polypeptide(L)'
;MTDCKEEGPQHVINPKAKSIKSNLQEETILSNTTSTKPTNENVNKEVQEAIDQSNAKNLNITWKIYKDFKICIYKPLIPLKLALLLWFGAGAVITPFLTVYYKQRGLALSELSTIYMIAPIVQFIGTTLSGVIADKIGRSKPVLVGNVILTMIFVAGMLIVPRMSTESCESHSLNFECDQQTLGRLIVKTRSEVTEDAIEANSCRIVCPENVTQSCPGDNIMCIELADKQNFVNLSMSGLINDTSRKNNQTFNHLLSQMNKNTTFSWCNESQKRNCAIGCKFLSDEKCAWETGYRWKLLVTNIMLFVLYLTAYSNCYRILDVASMSLVKEHNSDFGRERFFSILGVLIFSPIAGYVVDASTVAGSEKNYASALYFFIGVLFVFLAVICTLKIKIEAPGKNMLKKTFYLIQNVDVISFILVLFVLGTTWNFTKNFTNWFLVELNTPGFLLGLIP
;
A
#
# COMPACT_ATOMS: atom_id res chain seq x y z
N MET A 1 -14.06 -34.62 12.47
CA MET A 1 -14.49 -33.79 11.31
C MET A 1 -15.54 -34.60 10.57
N THR A 2 -16.70 -34.78 11.22
CA THR A 2 -17.78 -35.69 10.83
C THR A 2 -19.03 -35.16 11.53
N ASP A 3 -19.85 -34.47 10.76
CA ASP A 3 -21.31 -34.45 10.86
C ASP A 3 -21.79 -33.37 9.89
N CYS A 4 -22.44 -33.83 8.82
CA CYS A 4 -23.29 -32.97 8.02
C CYS A 4 -24.62 -33.03 8.76
N LYS A 5 -24.87 -32.08 9.67
CA LYS A 5 -26.14 -32.00 10.39
C LYS A 5 -27.26 -32.01 9.34
N GLU A 6 -28.12 -33.01 9.41
CA GLU A 6 -29.37 -33.11 8.66
C GLU A 6 -30.47 -32.21 9.26
N GLU A 7 -30.10 -31.14 9.98
CA GLU A 7 -31.06 -30.18 10.48
C GLU A 7 -31.20 -29.05 9.45
N GLY A 8 -32.24 -29.17 8.61
CA GLY A 8 -32.70 -28.09 7.76
C GLY A 8 -32.99 -26.81 8.58
N PRO A 9 -33.06 -25.63 7.92
CA PRO A 9 -33.30 -24.39 8.63
C PRO A 9 -34.63 -24.46 9.39
N GLN A 10 -34.59 -24.34 10.72
CA GLN A 10 -35.77 -24.01 11.50
C GLN A 10 -36.25 -22.65 11.02
N HIS A 11 -37.35 -22.64 10.26
CA HIS A 11 -38.07 -21.42 9.93
C HIS A 11 -38.37 -20.67 11.22
N VAL A 12 -37.68 -19.55 11.44
CA VAL A 12 -38.05 -18.58 12.48
C VAL A 12 -39.45 -18.08 12.11
N ILE A 13 -40.44 -18.62 12.82
CA ILE A 13 -41.83 -18.21 12.72
C ILE A 13 -41.89 -16.71 13.02
N ASN A 14 -42.34 -15.94 12.03
CA ASN A 14 -42.61 -14.52 12.14
C ASN A 14 -43.60 -14.27 13.31
N PRO A 15 -43.28 -13.43 14.31
CA PRO A 15 -44.16 -13.22 15.48
C PRO A 15 -45.52 -12.59 15.17
N LYS A 16 -45.79 -12.19 13.92
CA LYS A 16 -47.03 -11.51 13.51
C LYS A 16 -48.18 -12.43 13.08
N ALA A 17 -48.00 -13.75 13.08
CA ALA A 17 -49.10 -14.69 12.74
C ALA A 17 -49.85 -15.24 13.97
N LYS A 18 -49.48 -14.84 15.20
CA LYS A 18 -50.07 -15.36 16.44
C LYS A 18 -51.25 -14.54 16.99
N SER A 19 -51.73 -13.51 16.29
CA SER A 19 -52.83 -12.65 16.75
C SER A 19 -54.17 -12.84 15.99
N ILE A 20 -54.33 -13.89 15.17
CA ILE A 20 -55.58 -14.15 14.42
C ILE A 20 -56.07 -15.60 14.64
N LYS A 21 -55.78 -16.19 15.80
CA LYS A 21 -56.23 -17.55 16.14
C LYS A 21 -56.86 -17.67 17.54
N SER A 22 -57.38 -16.58 18.09
CA SER A 22 -58.11 -16.59 19.37
C SER A 22 -59.59 -16.18 19.29
N ASN A 23 -60.12 -15.84 18.12
CA ASN A 23 -61.54 -15.51 17.97
C ASN A 23 -62.15 -16.31 16.84
N LEU A 24 -62.52 -17.56 17.10
CA LEU A 24 -63.67 -18.23 16.46
C LEU A 24 -63.90 -19.55 17.21
N GLN A 25 -64.56 -19.44 18.36
CA GLN A 25 -65.07 -20.59 19.10
C GLN A 25 -66.44 -20.20 19.62
N GLU A 26 -67.42 -20.10 18.72
CA GLU A 26 -68.84 -20.16 19.06
C GLU A 26 -69.69 -20.40 17.79
N GLU A 27 -70.59 -21.37 17.90
CA GLU A 27 -71.70 -21.74 16.99
C GLU A 27 -71.28 -22.37 15.64
N THR A 28 -71.84 -23.49 15.14
CA THR A 28 -73.24 -23.93 15.12
C THR A 28 -73.35 -25.46 14.95
N ILE A 29 -74.50 -26.00 15.37
CA ILE A 29 -74.91 -27.41 15.47
C ILE A 29 -75.42 -27.98 14.11
N LEU A 30 -75.35 -29.31 13.98
CA LEU A 30 -76.18 -30.24 13.16
C LEU A 30 -75.73 -30.63 11.71
N SER A 31 -75.23 -31.86 11.54
CA SER A 31 -75.97 -33.00 10.94
C SER A 31 -75.05 -34.20 10.61
N ASN A 32 -75.63 -35.40 10.75
CA ASN A 32 -75.03 -36.74 10.66
C ASN A 32 -74.40 -37.09 9.29
N THR A 33 -73.40 -37.99 9.25
CA THR A 33 -73.52 -39.41 8.83
C THR A 33 -72.13 -40.10 8.83
N THR A 34 -72.10 -41.36 9.26
CA THR A 34 -70.97 -42.31 9.38
C THR A 34 -70.22 -42.68 8.09
N SER A 35 -68.89 -42.79 8.14
CA SER A 35 -68.09 -43.86 7.52
C SER A 35 -66.63 -43.86 8.03
N THR A 36 -66.06 -45.04 8.24
CA THR A 36 -64.75 -45.33 8.89
C THR A 36 -63.62 -45.65 7.88
N LYS A 37 -62.36 -45.38 8.31
CA LYS A 37 -61.00 -45.81 7.82
C LYS A 37 -60.26 -44.92 6.78
N PRO A 38 -58.90 -44.94 6.74
CA PRO A 38 -57.92 -44.81 7.84
C PRO A 38 -56.78 -43.79 7.54
N THR A 39 -56.14 -43.25 8.59
CA THR A 39 -54.76 -42.69 8.66
C THR A 39 -54.13 -42.04 7.42
N ASN A 40 -54.33 -40.72 7.26
CA ASN A 40 -53.65 -39.88 6.27
C ASN A 40 -52.43 -39.11 6.82
N GLU A 41 -52.16 -39.19 8.13
CA GLU A 41 -51.08 -38.40 8.77
C GLU A 41 -49.68 -39.04 8.66
N ASN A 42 -49.57 -40.36 8.66
CA ASN A 42 -48.25 -41.02 8.60
C ASN A 42 -47.66 -41.01 7.20
N VAL A 43 -48.48 -41.19 6.16
CA VAL A 43 -48.03 -41.13 4.75
C VAL A 43 -47.59 -39.71 4.38
N ASN A 44 -48.29 -38.68 4.84
CA ASN A 44 -47.90 -37.29 4.59
C ASN A 44 -46.62 -36.89 5.33
N LYS A 45 -46.32 -37.47 6.50
CA LYS A 45 -45.05 -37.26 7.19
C LYS A 45 -43.88 -37.94 6.48
N GLU A 46 -44.03 -39.18 6.06
CA GLU A 46 -42.99 -39.92 5.33
C GLU A 46 -42.69 -39.29 3.95
N VAL A 47 -43.72 -38.81 3.24
CA VAL A 47 -43.55 -38.09 1.97
C VAL A 47 -42.89 -36.73 2.19
N GLN A 48 -43.24 -36.00 3.26
CA GLN A 48 -42.61 -34.72 3.58
C GLN A 48 -41.14 -34.90 4.01
N GLU A 49 -40.82 -35.91 4.82
CA GLU A 49 -39.44 -36.24 5.20
C GLU A 49 -38.60 -36.69 3.99
N ALA A 50 -39.17 -37.45 3.05
CA ALA A 50 -38.49 -37.82 1.81
C ALA A 50 -38.24 -36.62 0.87
N ILE A 51 -39.16 -35.66 0.82
CA ILE A 51 -39.02 -34.41 0.06
C ILE A 51 -37.98 -33.50 0.73
N ASP A 52 -37.97 -33.40 2.05
CA ASP A 52 -37.01 -32.60 2.81
C ASP A 52 -35.59 -33.20 2.76
N GLN A 53 -35.45 -34.54 2.80
CA GLN A 53 -34.19 -35.24 2.55
C GLN A 53 -33.70 -35.10 1.10
N SER A 54 -34.60 -35.13 0.12
CA SER A 54 -34.27 -34.87 -1.30
C SER A 54 -33.81 -33.42 -1.52
N ASN A 55 -34.46 -32.46 -0.89
CA ASN A 55 -34.08 -31.04 -0.91
C ASN A 55 -32.76 -30.78 -0.18
N ALA A 56 -32.51 -31.45 0.95
CA ALA A 56 -31.24 -31.38 1.69
C ALA A 56 -30.06 -32.00 0.90
N LYS A 57 -30.29 -33.13 0.20
CA LYS A 57 -29.32 -33.70 -0.74
C LYS A 57 -29.04 -32.76 -1.92
N ASN A 58 -30.05 -32.05 -2.41
CA ASN A 58 -29.88 -31.07 -3.48
C ASN A 58 -29.17 -29.78 -3.04
N LEU A 59 -29.14 -29.45 -1.74
CA LEU A 59 -28.40 -28.30 -1.20
C LEU A 59 -26.93 -28.59 -0.88
N ASN A 60 -26.52 -29.86 -0.77
CA ASN A 60 -25.18 -30.25 -0.33
C ASN A 60 -24.38 -30.92 -1.45
N ILE A 61 -23.24 -30.32 -1.83
CA ILE A 61 -22.25 -30.99 -2.68
C ILE A 61 -21.30 -31.74 -1.76
N THR A 62 -21.22 -33.06 -1.91
CA THR A 62 -20.30 -33.89 -1.12
C THR A 62 -19.14 -34.37 -1.98
N TRP A 63 -17.92 -34.09 -1.57
CA TRP A 63 -16.69 -34.60 -2.18
C TRP A 63 -16.05 -35.60 -1.24
N LYS A 64 -15.80 -36.83 -1.71
CA LYS A 64 -15.02 -37.85 -0.99
C LYS A 64 -13.57 -37.73 -1.44
N ILE A 65 -12.68 -37.38 -0.53
CA ILE A 65 -11.23 -37.25 -0.83
C ILE A 65 -10.47 -38.51 -0.43
N TYR A 66 -10.84 -39.15 0.68
CA TYR A 66 -10.28 -40.43 1.13
C TYR A 66 -11.30 -41.17 2.00
N LYS A 67 -11.11 -42.48 2.27
CA LYS A 67 -12.12 -43.40 2.84
C LYS A 67 -12.96 -42.84 4.01
N ASP A 68 -12.38 -42.01 4.86
CA ASP A 68 -13.05 -41.42 6.04
C ASP A 68 -13.26 -39.89 5.98
N PHE A 69 -12.80 -39.21 4.92
CA PHE A 69 -12.92 -37.75 4.77
C PHE A 69 -13.95 -37.37 3.70
N LYS A 70 -15.11 -36.89 4.17
CA LYS A 70 -16.18 -36.30 3.35
C LYS A 70 -16.20 -34.78 3.56
N ILE A 71 -16.03 -34.01 2.49
CA ILE A 71 -16.28 -32.56 2.51
C ILE A 71 -17.71 -32.31 2.03
N CYS A 72 -18.57 -31.86 2.93
CA CYS A 72 -19.92 -31.35 2.60
C CYS A 72 -19.85 -29.83 2.39
N ILE A 73 -20.27 -29.36 1.22
CA ILE A 73 -20.38 -27.93 0.89
C ILE A 73 -21.85 -27.59 0.70
N TYR A 74 -22.38 -26.76 1.60
CA TYR A 74 -23.73 -26.22 1.52
C TYR A 74 -23.79 -25.12 0.44
N LYS A 75 -24.59 -25.34 -0.60
CA LYS A 75 -24.67 -24.52 -1.82
C LYS A 75 -24.84 -23.01 -1.59
N PRO A 76 -25.73 -22.52 -0.69
CA PRO A 76 -25.90 -21.08 -0.51
C PRO A 76 -24.75 -20.40 0.26
N LEU A 77 -23.87 -21.16 0.93
CA LEU A 77 -22.64 -20.62 1.54
C LEU A 77 -21.43 -20.63 0.58
N ILE A 78 -21.55 -21.22 -0.62
CA ILE A 78 -20.45 -21.21 -1.61
C ILE A 78 -19.96 -19.79 -1.93
N PRO A 79 -20.83 -18.80 -2.19
CA PRO A 79 -20.38 -17.43 -2.46
C PRO A 79 -19.65 -16.81 -1.26
N LEU A 80 -20.02 -17.18 -0.03
CA LEU A 80 -19.33 -16.72 1.18
C LEU A 80 -17.93 -17.31 1.29
N LYS A 81 -17.79 -18.63 1.07
CA LYS A 81 -16.48 -19.32 1.06
C LYS A 81 -15.54 -18.71 0.03
N LEU A 82 -16.05 -18.50 -1.18
CA LEU A 82 -15.28 -17.91 -2.27
C LEU A 82 -14.93 -16.44 -1.96
N ALA A 83 -15.84 -15.67 -1.39
CA ALA A 83 -15.58 -14.30 -0.95
C ALA A 83 -14.47 -14.25 0.11
N LEU A 84 -14.53 -15.13 1.12
CA LEU A 84 -13.51 -15.24 2.17
C LEU A 84 -12.15 -15.66 1.60
N LEU A 85 -12.13 -16.60 0.66
CA LEU A 85 -10.92 -17.06 -0.02
C LEU A 85 -10.27 -15.93 -0.84
N LEU A 86 -11.06 -15.22 -1.65
CA LEU A 86 -10.56 -14.15 -2.52
C LEU A 86 -10.12 -12.92 -1.73
N TRP A 87 -10.88 -12.49 -0.71
CA TRP A 87 -10.54 -11.30 0.07
C TRP A 87 -9.26 -11.49 0.89
N PHE A 88 -9.14 -12.61 1.60
CA PHE A 88 -7.94 -12.88 2.40
C PHE A 88 -6.75 -13.27 1.52
N GLY A 89 -6.98 -13.95 0.40
CA GLY A 89 -5.95 -14.19 -0.60
C GLY A 89 -5.40 -12.89 -1.19
N ALA A 90 -6.27 -11.98 -1.63
CA ALA A 90 -5.87 -10.64 -2.07
C ALA A 90 -5.10 -9.89 -0.98
N GLY A 91 -5.53 -10.02 0.28
CA GLY A 91 -4.84 -9.40 1.40
C GLY A 91 -3.42 -9.90 1.66
N ALA A 92 -3.17 -11.19 1.39
CA ALA A 92 -1.85 -11.79 1.45
C ALA A 92 -0.92 -11.27 0.35
N VAL A 93 -1.47 -10.87 -0.80
CA VAL A 93 -0.70 -10.23 -1.88
C VAL A 93 -0.32 -8.81 -1.48
N ILE A 94 -1.29 -7.96 -1.15
CA ILE A 94 -1.01 -6.53 -1.04
C ILE A 94 -0.14 -6.19 0.17
N THR A 95 -0.24 -6.93 1.28
CA THR A 95 0.50 -6.63 2.51
C THR A 95 2.02 -6.63 2.32
N PRO A 96 2.67 -7.71 1.84
CA PRO A 96 4.12 -7.76 1.66
C PRO A 96 4.60 -6.87 0.51
N PHE A 97 3.84 -6.76 -0.58
CA PHE A 97 4.30 -6.06 -1.79
C PHE A 97 4.10 -4.55 -1.74
N LEU A 98 3.15 -4.03 -0.94
CA LEU A 98 2.90 -2.58 -0.88
C LEU A 98 4.07 -1.82 -0.25
N THR A 99 4.68 -2.33 0.82
CA THR A 99 5.84 -1.67 1.47
C THR A 99 7.05 -1.64 0.56
N VAL A 100 7.33 -2.75 -0.11
CA VAL A 100 8.45 -2.86 -1.05
C VAL A 100 8.20 -2.08 -2.34
N TYR A 101 6.95 -2.00 -2.81
CA TYR A 101 6.57 -1.10 -3.90
C TYR A 101 6.92 0.34 -3.55
N TYR A 102 6.53 0.82 -2.36
CA TYR A 102 6.87 2.18 -1.96
C TYR A 102 8.37 2.42 -1.74
N LYS A 103 9.12 1.40 -1.31
CA LYS A 103 10.60 1.44 -1.30
C LYS A 103 11.14 1.73 -2.70
N GLN A 104 10.70 0.97 -3.70
CA GLN A 104 11.14 1.15 -5.09
C GLN A 104 10.73 2.52 -5.67
N ARG A 105 9.64 3.10 -5.15
CA ARG A 105 9.15 4.42 -5.55
C ARG A 105 9.91 5.58 -4.90
N GLY A 106 10.90 5.31 -4.05
CA GLY A 106 11.77 6.31 -3.43
C GLY A 106 11.27 6.85 -2.09
N LEU A 107 10.31 6.20 -1.42
CA LEU A 107 9.97 6.58 -0.03
C LEU A 107 11.09 6.12 0.91
N ALA A 108 11.50 7.03 1.79
CA ALA A 108 12.39 6.68 2.88
C ALA A 108 11.66 5.81 3.93
N LEU A 109 12.42 4.99 4.66
CA LEU A 109 11.88 4.15 5.73
C LEU A 109 11.21 4.98 6.84
N SER A 110 11.76 6.17 7.15
CA SER A 110 11.20 7.11 8.12
C SER A 110 9.83 7.66 7.68
N GLU A 111 9.69 7.98 6.40
CA GLU A 111 8.44 8.45 5.79
C GLU A 111 7.37 7.34 5.83
N LEU A 112 7.72 6.11 5.44
CA LEU A 112 6.82 4.96 5.53
C LEU A 112 6.39 4.64 6.97
N SER A 113 7.32 4.73 7.92
CA SER A 113 7.03 4.51 9.35
C SER A 113 6.04 5.56 9.88
N THR A 114 6.16 6.80 9.43
CA THR A 114 5.24 7.89 9.78
C THR A 114 3.83 7.61 9.26
N ILE A 115 3.68 7.07 8.05
CA ILE A 115 2.38 6.65 7.50
C ILE A 115 1.72 5.61 8.41
N TYR A 116 2.45 4.54 8.77
CA TYR A 116 1.91 3.49 9.62
C TYR A 116 1.61 3.96 11.05
N MET A 117 2.27 5.03 11.53
CA MET A 117 1.96 5.64 12.82
C MET A 117 0.67 6.47 12.77
N ILE A 118 0.41 7.20 11.68
CA ILE A 118 -0.78 8.06 11.52
C ILE A 118 -2.02 7.24 11.14
N ALA A 119 -1.85 6.17 10.36
CA ALA A 119 -2.94 5.41 9.78
C ALA A 119 -3.97 4.87 10.80
N PRO A 120 -3.61 4.34 11.99
CA PRO A 120 -4.57 3.85 12.97
C PRO A 120 -5.58 4.90 13.44
N ILE A 121 -5.16 6.16 13.59
CA ILE A 121 -6.02 7.27 14.02
C ILE A 121 -7.08 7.54 12.95
N VAL A 122 -6.66 7.62 11.69
CA VAL A 122 -7.57 7.87 10.57
C VAL A 122 -8.47 6.66 10.31
N GLN A 123 -7.96 5.45 10.47
CA GLN A 123 -8.76 4.22 10.39
C GLN A 123 -9.83 4.16 11.49
N PHE A 124 -9.51 4.57 12.72
CA PHE A 124 -10.50 4.62 13.80
C PHE A 124 -11.68 5.54 13.45
N ILE A 125 -11.38 6.74 12.95
CA ILE A 125 -12.40 7.71 12.52
C ILE A 125 -13.18 7.16 11.31
N GLY A 126 -12.47 6.70 10.29
CA GLY A 126 -13.08 6.23 9.04
C GLY A 126 -13.95 4.99 9.21
N THR A 127 -13.56 4.08 10.12
CA THR A 127 -14.35 2.89 10.44
C THR A 127 -15.59 3.20 11.26
N THR A 128 -15.51 4.16 12.19
CA THR A 128 -16.67 4.67 12.92
C THR A 128 -17.67 5.30 11.96
N LEU A 129 -17.18 6.14 11.03
CA LEU A 129 -18.02 6.77 10.03
C LEU A 129 -18.66 5.74 9.08
N SER A 130 -17.88 4.75 8.62
CA SER A 130 -18.41 3.67 7.77
C SER A 130 -19.48 2.84 8.49
N GLY A 131 -19.36 2.64 9.81
CA GLY A 131 -20.39 2.00 10.63
C GLY A 131 -21.69 2.80 10.64
N VAL A 132 -21.61 4.11 10.93
CA VAL A 132 -22.78 5.00 10.92
C VAL A 132 -23.46 5.04 9.53
N ILE A 133 -22.66 5.05 8.46
CA ILE A 133 -23.18 4.99 7.09
C ILE A 133 -23.90 3.66 6.83
N ALA A 134 -23.33 2.53 7.26
CA ALA A 134 -23.97 1.22 7.13
C ALA A 134 -25.30 1.14 7.88
N ASP A 135 -25.35 1.72 9.07
CA ASP A 135 -26.56 1.79 9.90
C ASP A 135 -27.65 2.63 9.23
N LYS A 136 -27.29 3.78 8.63
CA LYS A 136 -28.24 4.66 7.95
C LYS A 136 -28.79 4.06 6.65
N ILE A 137 -27.95 3.34 5.91
CA ILE A 137 -28.36 2.67 4.66
C ILE A 137 -29.24 1.44 4.96
N GLY A 138 -29.14 0.86 6.15
CA GLY A 138 -29.93 -0.31 6.56
C GLY A 138 -29.60 -1.58 5.76
N ARG A 139 -28.57 -1.52 4.91
CA ARG A 139 -28.04 -2.63 4.09
C ARG A 139 -26.53 -2.50 4.05
N SER A 140 -25.83 -3.54 4.45
CA SER A 140 -24.36 -3.56 4.51
C SER A 140 -23.68 -3.87 3.18
N LYS A 141 -24.36 -4.59 2.29
CA LYS A 141 -23.81 -4.97 0.98
C LYS A 141 -23.39 -3.77 0.12
N PRO A 142 -24.20 -2.71 -0.05
CA PRO A 142 -23.77 -1.50 -0.75
C PRO A 142 -22.53 -0.84 -0.13
N VAL A 143 -22.41 -0.85 1.20
CA VAL A 143 -21.27 -0.25 1.91
C VAL A 143 -20.01 -1.08 1.71
N LEU A 144 -20.11 -2.42 1.73
CA LEU A 144 -19.01 -3.31 1.39
C LEU A 144 -18.54 -3.07 -0.05
N VAL A 145 -19.47 -3.09 -1.01
CA VAL A 145 -19.18 -2.85 -2.43
C VAL A 145 -18.52 -1.49 -2.64
N GLY A 146 -19.03 -0.44 -2.01
CA GLY A 146 -18.46 0.90 -2.08
C GLY A 146 -17.02 0.96 -1.56
N ASN A 147 -16.72 0.35 -0.41
CA ASN A 147 -15.35 0.31 0.12
C ASN A 147 -14.41 -0.54 -0.75
N VAL A 148 -14.89 -1.61 -1.40
CA VAL A 148 -14.09 -2.41 -2.33
C VAL A 148 -13.72 -1.59 -3.57
N ILE A 149 -14.70 -0.90 -4.17
CA ILE A 149 -14.45 -0.01 -5.32
C ILE A 149 -13.48 1.11 -4.91
N LEU A 150 -13.65 1.68 -3.73
CA LEU A 150 -12.77 2.72 -3.21
C LEU A 150 -11.34 2.20 -2.98
N THR A 151 -11.19 0.98 -2.47
CA THR A 151 -9.89 0.30 -2.34
C THR A 151 -9.21 0.17 -3.70
N MET A 152 -9.94 -0.24 -4.73
CA MET A 152 -9.46 -0.36 -6.11
C MET A 152 -9.01 0.99 -6.69
N ILE A 153 -9.82 2.03 -6.50
CA ILE A 153 -9.50 3.39 -6.96
C ILE A 153 -8.23 3.90 -6.30
N PHE A 154 -8.06 3.69 -5.00
CA PHE A 154 -6.85 4.15 -4.30
C PHE A 154 -5.60 3.39 -4.74
N VAL A 155 -5.66 2.06 -4.88
CA VAL A 155 -4.50 1.29 -5.40
C VAL A 155 -4.17 1.68 -6.84
N ALA A 156 -5.18 1.89 -7.70
CA ALA A 156 -4.96 2.41 -9.04
C ALA A 156 -4.33 3.81 -9.01
N GLY A 157 -4.77 4.68 -8.10
CA GLY A 157 -4.16 5.99 -7.85
C GLY A 157 -2.69 5.88 -7.48
N MET A 158 -2.31 4.96 -6.60
CA MET A 158 -0.92 4.71 -6.21
C MET A 158 -0.03 4.28 -7.37
N LEU A 159 -0.59 3.55 -8.34
CA LEU A 159 0.11 3.10 -9.55
C LEU A 159 0.35 4.25 -10.54
N ILE A 160 -0.57 5.22 -10.61
CA ILE A 160 -0.49 6.36 -11.54
C ILE A 160 0.51 7.42 -11.07
N VAL A 161 0.69 7.59 -9.76
CA VAL A 161 1.68 8.53 -9.21
C VAL A 161 3.05 8.23 -9.85
N PRO A 162 3.93 9.20 -10.15
CA PRO A 162 5.28 8.93 -10.65
C PRO A 162 6.25 8.53 -9.53
N ARG A 163 7.43 8.00 -9.91
CA ARG A 163 8.51 7.70 -8.95
C ARG A 163 9.02 9.00 -8.34
N MET A 164 9.28 9.03 -7.04
CA MET A 164 9.98 10.15 -6.42
C MET A 164 11.46 9.91 -6.66
N SER A 165 12.00 10.50 -7.74
CA SER A 165 13.44 10.49 -7.97
C SER A 165 14.10 11.27 -6.85
N THR A 166 14.86 10.56 -6.02
CA THR A 166 15.93 11.16 -5.24
C THR A 166 17.13 11.28 -6.17
N GLU A 167 17.06 12.16 -7.17
CA GLU A 167 18.31 12.74 -7.64
C GLU A 167 18.76 13.60 -6.47
N SER A 168 19.69 13.06 -5.68
CA SER A 168 20.38 13.84 -4.67
C SER A 168 20.91 15.07 -5.38
N CYS A 169 20.56 16.25 -4.85
CA CYS A 169 21.27 17.51 -5.13
C CYS A 169 22.71 17.35 -4.62
N GLU A 170 23.46 16.45 -5.25
CA GLU A 170 24.84 16.17 -4.96
C GLU A 170 25.62 17.26 -5.69
N SER A 171 26.34 18.07 -4.92
CA SER A 171 27.12 19.17 -5.48
C SER A 171 28.05 18.63 -6.57
N HIS A 172 27.81 19.00 -7.82
CA HIS A 172 28.74 18.65 -8.88
C HIS A 172 30.02 19.46 -8.69
N SER A 173 31.16 18.77 -8.60
CA SER A 173 32.45 19.43 -8.58
C SER A 173 32.91 19.70 -10.01
N LEU A 174 33.17 20.97 -10.32
CA LEU A 174 33.77 21.42 -11.56
C LEU A 174 35.25 21.74 -11.29
N ASN A 175 36.13 21.10 -12.04
CA ASN A 175 37.56 21.38 -11.99
C ASN A 175 37.94 22.26 -13.19
N PHE A 176 38.56 23.40 -12.90
CA PHE A 176 39.05 24.35 -13.88
C PHE A 176 40.58 24.27 -13.94
N GLU A 177 41.10 24.20 -15.17
CA GLU A 177 42.54 24.16 -15.46
C GLU A 177 42.88 25.19 -16.55
N CYS A 178 44.10 25.72 -16.53
CA CYS A 178 44.58 26.56 -17.64
C CYS A 178 44.93 25.71 -18.85
N ASP A 179 44.55 26.18 -20.04
CA ASP A 179 45.00 25.56 -21.29
C ASP A 179 46.54 25.63 -21.39
N GLN A 180 47.16 24.51 -21.71
CA GLN A 180 48.60 24.43 -21.93
C GLN A 180 49.01 24.94 -23.32
N GLN A 181 48.09 24.94 -24.29
CA GLN A 181 48.39 25.27 -25.68
C GLN A 181 48.13 26.74 -26.05
N THR A 182 47.15 27.39 -25.41
CA THR A 182 46.82 28.81 -25.67
C THR A 182 46.96 29.67 -24.42
N LEU A 183 47.68 30.79 -24.53
CA LEU A 183 47.93 31.71 -23.42
C LEU A 183 46.61 32.36 -22.97
N GLY A 184 46.33 32.38 -21.66
CA GLY A 184 45.22 33.15 -21.10
C GLY A 184 43.84 32.48 -21.08
N ARG A 185 43.69 31.23 -21.55
CA ARG A 185 42.38 30.54 -21.57
C ARG A 185 42.21 29.53 -20.44
N LEU A 186 41.04 29.56 -19.79
CA LEU A 186 40.61 28.59 -18.79
C LEU A 186 39.73 27.52 -19.44
N ILE A 187 39.91 26.27 -19.04
CA ILE A 187 39.17 25.13 -19.53
C ILE A 187 38.39 24.48 -18.39
N VAL A 188 37.13 24.15 -18.65
CA VAL A 188 36.30 23.31 -17.78
C VAL A 188 36.15 21.93 -18.39
N LYS A 189 36.37 20.89 -17.59
CA LYS A 189 36.10 19.50 -17.98
C LYS A 189 34.70 19.12 -17.53
N THR A 190 33.79 18.88 -18.46
CA THR A 190 32.43 18.41 -18.16
C THR A 190 32.17 17.04 -18.79
N ARG A 191 31.32 16.24 -18.13
CA ARG A 191 30.84 14.95 -18.68
C ARG A 191 29.64 15.10 -19.61
N SER A 192 29.00 16.27 -19.58
CA SER A 192 27.78 16.58 -20.31
C SER A 192 27.92 17.95 -20.99
N GLU A 193 27.29 18.10 -22.15
CA GLU A 193 27.25 19.36 -22.90
C GLU A 193 26.47 20.39 -22.07
N VAL A 194 27.13 21.46 -21.66
CA VAL A 194 26.50 22.54 -20.86
C VAL A 194 25.76 23.44 -21.83
N THR A 195 24.44 23.53 -21.70
CA THR A 195 23.55 24.30 -22.58
C THR A 195 23.31 25.73 -22.12
N GLU A 196 23.87 26.13 -20.96
CA GLU A 196 23.72 27.47 -20.40
C GLU A 196 24.94 28.34 -20.78
N ASP A 197 24.68 29.54 -21.31
CA ASP A 197 25.70 30.48 -21.82
C ASP A 197 26.62 31.06 -20.72
N ALA A 198 26.25 30.87 -19.45
CA ALA A 198 26.99 31.31 -18.28
C ALA A 198 26.97 30.25 -17.17
N ILE A 199 28.13 29.91 -16.63
CA ILE A 199 28.27 29.04 -15.46
C ILE A 199 28.48 29.93 -14.23
N GLU A 200 27.55 29.92 -13.28
CA GLU A 200 27.70 30.62 -11.99
C GLU A 200 28.12 29.63 -10.90
N ALA A 201 29.38 29.63 -10.48
CA ALA A 201 29.84 28.74 -9.40
C ALA A 201 29.81 29.45 -8.04
N ASN A 202 29.22 28.82 -7.02
CA ASN A 202 29.18 29.31 -5.64
C ASN A 202 30.01 28.39 -4.75
N SER A 203 31.06 28.93 -4.12
CA SER A 203 32.00 28.19 -3.25
C SER A 203 33.06 27.40 -4.03
N CYS A 204 34.24 28.01 -4.15
CA CYS A 204 35.39 27.48 -4.88
C CYS A 204 36.59 27.25 -3.95
N ARG A 205 37.37 26.22 -4.25
CA ARG A 205 38.64 25.90 -3.59
C ARG A 205 39.78 26.01 -4.60
N ILE A 206 40.85 26.68 -4.19
CA ILE A 206 42.06 26.84 -5.01
C ILE A 206 43.17 25.99 -4.39
N VAL A 207 43.79 25.12 -5.19
CA VAL A 207 44.92 24.30 -4.77
C VAL A 207 46.12 24.62 -5.67
N CYS A 208 47.19 25.16 -5.06
CA CYS A 208 48.43 25.49 -5.76
C CYS A 208 49.62 24.69 -5.18
N PRO A 209 50.66 24.37 -5.97
CA PRO A 209 51.90 23.77 -5.47
C PRO A 209 52.65 24.72 -4.52
N GLU A 210 53.34 24.18 -3.52
CA GLU A 210 54.00 24.96 -2.45
C GLU A 210 54.97 26.03 -2.97
N ASN A 211 55.69 25.75 -4.06
CA ASN A 211 56.69 26.65 -4.66
C ASN A 211 56.09 27.96 -5.22
N VAL A 212 54.78 28.01 -5.48
CA VAL A 212 54.10 29.21 -6.02
C VAL A 212 53.73 30.19 -4.91
N THR A 213 53.50 29.70 -3.69
CA THR A 213 53.03 30.54 -2.57
C THR A 213 54.10 31.47 -1.97
N GLN A 214 55.38 31.30 -2.33
CA GLN A 214 56.50 32.11 -1.82
C GLN A 214 56.76 33.40 -2.62
N SER A 215 56.16 33.57 -3.81
CA SER A 215 56.42 34.72 -4.69
C SER A 215 55.12 35.42 -5.06
N CYS A 216 54.58 36.19 -4.11
CA CYS A 216 53.37 37.00 -4.31
C CYS A 216 53.75 38.50 -4.30
N PRO A 217 54.06 39.13 -5.44
CA PRO A 217 54.26 40.57 -5.50
C PRO A 217 52.91 41.29 -5.71
N GLY A 218 52.53 42.15 -4.75
CA GLY A 218 51.45 43.16 -4.88
C GLY A 218 50.08 42.78 -4.31
N ASP A 219 49.18 43.79 -4.25
CA ASP A 219 47.77 43.76 -3.83
C ASP A 219 46.88 42.95 -4.79
N ASN A 220 47.28 41.71 -5.07
CA ASN A 220 46.48 40.76 -5.80
C ASN A 220 45.56 40.03 -4.81
N ILE A 221 44.25 40.21 -4.97
CA ILE A 221 43.17 39.54 -4.19
C ILE A 221 43.44 38.03 -4.02
N MET A 222 44.08 37.43 -5.03
CA MET A 222 44.54 36.03 -5.03
C MET A 222 45.51 35.67 -3.90
N CYS A 223 46.49 36.51 -3.57
CA CYS A 223 47.46 36.21 -2.51
C CYS A 223 46.85 36.37 -1.11
N ILE A 224 45.81 37.22 -0.99
CA ILE A 224 45.04 37.39 0.25
C ILE A 224 44.15 36.16 0.49
N GLU A 225 43.53 35.59 -0.56
CA GLU A 225 42.71 34.37 -0.40
C GLU A 225 43.51 33.06 -0.37
N LEU A 226 44.69 32.98 -1.00
CA LEU A 226 45.59 31.81 -0.95
C LEU A 226 46.24 31.59 0.43
N ALA A 227 46.17 32.57 1.34
CA ALA A 227 46.68 32.45 2.69
C ALA A 227 45.84 31.49 3.56
N ASP A 228 44.56 31.29 3.25
CA ASP A 228 43.67 30.38 3.98
C ASP A 228 43.57 29.03 3.26
N LYS A 229 44.63 28.21 3.40
CA LYS A 229 44.87 26.96 2.64
C LYS A 229 43.82 25.85 2.84
N GLN A 230 42.78 26.04 3.65
CA GLN A 230 41.90 24.94 4.11
C GLN A 230 40.39 25.13 3.89
N ASN A 231 39.88 26.32 3.55
CA ASN A 231 38.45 26.56 3.42
C ASN A 231 38.00 26.79 1.97
N PHE A 232 36.77 26.39 1.63
CA PHE A 232 36.12 26.86 0.41
C PHE A 232 35.81 28.35 0.61
N VAL A 233 36.25 29.19 -0.32
CA VAL A 233 35.96 30.62 -0.27
C VAL A 233 34.72 30.90 -1.13
N ASN A 234 33.89 31.84 -0.69
CA ASN A 234 32.73 32.32 -1.44
C ASN A 234 33.19 33.18 -2.63
N LEU A 235 33.78 32.51 -3.61
CA LEU A 235 34.07 33.07 -4.92
C LEU A 235 32.85 32.79 -5.80
N SER A 236 32.18 33.85 -6.27
CA SER A 236 31.24 33.73 -7.38
C SER A 236 32.01 33.95 -8.68
N MET A 237 31.96 32.97 -9.57
CA MET A 237 32.56 33.08 -10.90
C MET A 237 31.47 32.88 -11.92
N SER A 238 31.24 33.90 -12.74
CA SER A 238 30.49 33.77 -14.00
C SER A 238 31.46 33.73 -15.16
N GLY A 239 31.20 32.86 -16.13
CA GLY A 239 32.03 32.76 -17.33
C GLY A 239 31.24 32.42 -18.58
N LEU A 240 31.50 33.19 -19.65
CA LEU A 240 30.91 32.99 -20.98
C LEU A 240 31.63 31.87 -21.73
N ILE A 241 30.88 30.91 -22.27
CA ILE A 241 31.41 29.82 -23.09
C ILE A 241 31.71 30.35 -24.51
N ASN A 242 32.95 30.20 -24.97
CA ASN A 242 33.38 30.64 -26.30
C ASN A 242 33.39 29.52 -27.35
N ASP A 243 33.95 28.36 -26.99
CA ASP A 243 34.11 27.21 -27.88
C ASP A 243 34.01 25.92 -27.07
N THR A 244 33.50 24.86 -27.67
CA THR A 244 33.46 23.52 -27.09
C THR A 244 34.32 22.57 -27.92
N SER A 245 35.21 21.82 -27.26
CA SER A 245 36.07 20.82 -27.89
C SER A 245 35.83 19.45 -27.26
N ARG A 246 35.76 18.38 -28.08
CA ARG A 246 35.49 17.02 -27.58
C ARG A 246 36.71 16.13 -27.78
N LYS A 247 37.21 15.53 -26.70
CA LYS A 247 38.32 14.56 -26.73
C LYS A 247 38.02 13.42 -25.75
N ASN A 248 38.11 12.17 -26.19
CA ASN A 248 37.92 10.96 -25.37
C ASN A 248 36.72 11.01 -24.39
N ASN A 249 35.49 11.18 -24.90
CA ASN A 249 34.25 11.26 -24.11
C ASN A 249 34.15 12.42 -23.10
N GLN A 250 35.07 13.40 -23.16
CA GLN A 250 35.03 14.60 -22.32
C GLN A 250 34.83 15.84 -23.21
N THR A 251 33.96 16.75 -22.77
CA THR A 251 33.76 18.07 -23.37
C THR A 251 34.60 19.09 -22.60
N PHE A 252 35.38 19.86 -23.36
CA PHE A 252 36.22 20.96 -22.89
C PHE A 252 35.55 22.26 -23.31
N ASN A 253 35.04 23.02 -22.34
CA ASN A 253 34.43 24.32 -22.60
C ASN A 253 35.47 25.41 -22.33
N HIS A 254 35.72 26.26 -23.33
CA HIS A 254 36.63 27.40 -23.22
C HIS A 254 35.88 28.63 -22.69
N LEU A 255 36.42 29.29 -21.66
CA LEU A 255 35.80 30.46 -21.03
C LEU A 255 36.46 31.77 -21.47
N LEU A 256 35.66 32.78 -21.82
CA LEU A 256 36.12 34.06 -22.40
C LEU A 256 36.49 35.12 -21.35
N SER A 257 35.80 35.13 -20.21
CA SER A 257 36.01 36.11 -19.14
C SER A 257 35.57 35.54 -17.80
N GLN A 258 36.22 35.96 -16.72
CA GLN A 258 35.87 35.62 -15.35
C GLN A 258 35.52 36.90 -14.62
N MET A 259 34.34 36.95 -13.99
CA MET A 259 33.95 38.08 -13.16
C MET A 259 33.89 37.66 -11.69
N ASN A 260 34.56 38.42 -10.82
CA ASN A 260 34.38 38.36 -9.37
C ASN A 260 34.13 39.80 -8.88
N LYS A 261 33.00 40.05 -8.21
CA LYS A 261 32.63 41.36 -7.64
C LYS A 261 32.87 42.56 -8.59
N ASN A 262 32.42 42.46 -9.84
CA ASN A 262 32.58 43.48 -10.90
C ASN A 262 34.02 43.75 -11.39
N THR A 263 34.99 42.89 -11.06
CA THR A 263 36.34 42.95 -11.64
C THR A 263 36.56 41.78 -12.61
N THR A 264 36.98 42.09 -13.84
CA THR A 264 37.40 41.09 -14.83
C THR A 264 38.87 40.78 -14.64
N PHE A 265 39.22 39.53 -14.36
CA PHE A 265 40.61 39.09 -14.25
C PHE A 265 40.86 37.89 -15.19
N SER A 266 42.09 37.76 -15.69
CA SER A 266 42.52 36.62 -16.48
C SER A 266 43.45 35.71 -15.66
N TRP A 267 42.94 34.54 -15.26
CA TRP A 267 43.68 33.61 -14.39
C TRP A 267 44.97 33.08 -15.03
N CYS A 268 44.95 32.80 -16.34
CA CYS A 268 46.02 32.07 -17.03
C CYS A 268 47.08 32.98 -17.69
N ASN A 269 47.13 34.27 -17.33
CA ASN A 269 48.02 35.25 -17.97
C ASN A 269 49.46 35.21 -17.42
N GLU A 270 49.69 34.56 -16.28
CA GLU A 270 50.98 34.56 -15.58
C GLU A 270 51.52 33.14 -15.39
N SER A 271 52.82 32.96 -15.60
CA SER A 271 53.47 31.64 -15.69
C SER A 271 53.32 30.80 -14.41
N GLN A 272 53.28 31.44 -13.24
CA GLN A 272 53.11 30.80 -11.93
C GLN A 272 51.67 30.35 -11.66
N LYS A 273 50.66 31.00 -12.28
CA LYS A 273 49.22 30.73 -12.09
C LYS A 273 48.74 29.49 -12.85
N ARG A 274 49.52 28.98 -13.81
CA ARG A 274 49.20 27.81 -14.64
C ARG A 274 49.16 26.49 -13.88
N ASN A 275 49.80 26.41 -12.72
CA ASN A 275 49.90 25.17 -11.94
C ASN A 275 48.85 25.04 -10.84
N CYS A 276 47.95 26.02 -10.71
CA CYS A 276 46.89 26.00 -9.71
C CYS A 276 45.62 25.37 -10.29
N ALA A 277 45.03 24.43 -9.55
CA ALA A 277 43.72 23.84 -9.88
C ALA A 277 42.62 24.52 -9.07
N ILE A 278 41.51 24.87 -9.71
CA ILE A 278 40.32 25.40 -9.04
C ILE A 278 39.25 24.32 -9.06
N GLY A 279 38.81 23.90 -7.88
CA GLY A 279 37.66 23.01 -7.72
C GLY A 279 36.48 23.82 -7.16
N CYS A 280 35.45 24.04 -7.96
CA CYS A 280 34.22 24.67 -7.50
C CYS A 280 33.11 23.65 -7.31
N LYS A 281 32.25 23.89 -6.33
CA LYS A 281 30.98 23.16 -6.19
C LYS A 281 29.89 24.03 -6.79
N PHE A 282 28.99 23.43 -7.57
CA PHE A 282 27.78 24.09 -7.99
C PHE A 282 26.58 23.43 -7.32
N LEU A 283 25.79 24.23 -6.62
CA LEU A 283 24.41 23.90 -6.26
C LEU A 283 23.52 24.63 -7.26
N SER A 284 22.77 23.88 -8.08
CA SER A 284 21.71 24.49 -8.88
C SER A 284 20.53 24.80 -7.96
N ASP A 285 20.64 25.90 -7.21
CA ASP A 285 19.70 26.25 -6.13
C ASP A 285 18.25 26.39 -6.63
N GLU A 286 18.05 26.84 -7.88
CA GLU A 286 16.72 27.05 -8.45
C GLU A 286 16.03 25.74 -8.89
N LYS A 287 16.76 24.80 -9.50
CA LYS A 287 16.24 23.47 -9.85
C LYS A 287 15.97 22.62 -8.60
N CYS A 288 16.84 22.69 -7.59
CA CYS A 288 16.69 21.94 -6.33
C CYS A 288 15.51 22.45 -5.46
N ALA A 289 15.22 23.75 -5.43
CA ALA A 289 14.07 24.29 -4.71
C ALA A 289 12.73 23.90 -5.35
N TRP A 290 12.64 23.90 -6.68
CA TRP A 290 11.47 23.44 -7.42
C TRP A 290 11.23 21.93 -7.24
N GLU A 291 12.29 21.12 -7.28
CA GLU A 291 12.22 19.67 -7.09
C GLU A 291 11.85 19.25 -5.66
N THR A 292 12.38 19.94 -4.64
CA THR A 292 11.99 19.68 -3.24
C THR A 292 10.52 20.00 -3.00
N GLY A 293 10.00 21.10 -3.55
CA GLY A 293 8.57 21.46 -3.49
C GLY A 293 7.67 20.44 -4.19
N TYR A 294 8.08 19.93 -5.35
CA TYR A 294 7.36 18.87 -6.07
C TYR A 294 7.40 17.53 -5.34
N ARG A 295 8.56 17.15 -4.77
CA ARG A 295 8.71 15.94 -3.94
C ARG A 295 7.79 15.96 -2.73
N TRP A 296 7.70 17.08 -2.02
CA TRP A 296 6.79 17.21 -0.87
C TRP A 296 5.32 17.03 -1.26
N LYS A 297 4.90 17.59 -2.40
CA LYS A 297 3.53 17.39 -2.92
C LYS A 297 3.28 15.91 -3.23
N LEU A 298 4.20 15.25 -3.95
CA LEU A 298 4.10 13.82 -4.26
C LEU A 298 4.07 12.96 -3.00
N LEU A 299 4.92 13.28 -2.02
CA LEU A 299 4.97 12.57 -0.74
C LEU A 299 3.63 12.70 -0.01
N VAL A 300 3.09 13.92 0.15
CA VAL A 300 1.80 14.14 0.81
C VAL A 300 0.67 13.42 0.06
N THR A 301 0.65 13.46 -1.27
CA THR A 301 -0.33 12.71 -2.07
C THR A 301 -0.22 11.21 -1.84
N ASN A 302 0.99 10.64 -1.80
CA ASN A 302 1.20 9.22 -1.51
C ASN A 302 0.74 8.86 -0.09
N ILE A 303 1.05 9.68 0.92
CA ILE A 303 0.59 9.49 2.30
C ILE A 303 -0.93 9.47 2.35
N MET A 304 -1.59 10.45 1.73
CA MET A 304 -3.05 10.53 1.70
C MET A 304 -3.67 9.31 1.02
N LEU A 305 -3.19 8.90 -0.15
CA LEU A 305 -3.66 7.70 -0.85
C LEU A 305 -3.46 6.44 0.00
N PHE A 306 -2.31 6.30 0.66
CA PHE A 306 -2.02 5.16 1.53
C PHE A 306 -3.00 5.10 2.70
N VAL A 307 -3.17 6.19 3.44
CA VAL A 307 -4.05 6.23 4.60
C VAL A 307 -5.51 5.97 4.18
N LEU A 308 -5.97 6.57 3.09
CA LEU A 308 -7.32 6.36 2.57
C LEU A 308 -7.54 4.91 2.11
N TYR A 309 -6.55 4.32 1.43
CA TYR A 309 -6.55 2.90 1.08
C TYR A 309 -6.67 2.01 2.32
N LEU A 310 -5.83 2.23 3.35
CA LEU A 310 -5.86 1.42 4.58
C LEU A 310 -7.22 1.53 5.30
N THR A 311 -7.84 2.71 5.28
CA THR A 311 -9.19 2.89 5.83
C THR A 311 -10.24 2.12 5.02
N ALA A 312 -10.28 2.28 3.69
CA ALA A 312 -11.24 1.56 2.84
C ALA A 312 -11.07 0.04 2.93
N TYR A 313 -9.82 -0.42 2.93
CA TYR A 313 -9.44 -1.82 3.03
C TYR A 313 -9.80 -2.42 4.39
N SER A 314 -9.53 -1.72 5.50
CA SER A 314 -9.92 -2.18 6.85
C SER A 314 -11.43 -2.21 7.06
N ASN A 315 -12.17 -1.26 6.48
CA ASN A 315 -13.64 -1.28 6.49
C ASN A 315 -14.19 -2.55 5.83
N CYS A 316 -13.63 -2.94 4.69
CA CYS A 316 -14.04 -4.17 4.00
C CYS A 316 -13.84 -5.41 4.87
N TYR A 317 -12.69 -5.54 5.56
CA TYR A 317 -12.47 -6.64 6.50
C TYR A 317 -13.54 -6.72 7.58
N ARG A 318 -13.84 -5.60 8.23
CA ARG A 318 -14.82 -5.56 9.32
C ARG A 318 -16.22 -5.91 8.84
N ILE A 319 -16.66 -5.32 7.72
CA ILE A 319 -18.00 -5.58 7.17
C ILE A 319 -18.10 -7.04 6.69
N LEU A 320 -17.06 -7.58 6.06
CA LEU A 320 -17.03 -8.97 5.62
C LEU A 320 -17.07 -9.94 6.81
N ASP A 321 -16.33 -9.66 7.89
CA ASP A 321 -16.34 -10.48 9.09
C ASP A 321 -17.73 -10.48 9.75
N VAL A 322 -18.36 -9.32 9.91
CA VAL A 322 -19.73 -9.23 10.44
C VAL A 322 -20.73 -9.93 9.51
N ALA A 323 -20.62 -9.74 8.19
CA ALA A 323 -21.48 -10.40 7.21
C ALA A 323 -21.32 -11.93 7.28
N SER A 324 -20.08 -12.42 7.42
CA SER A 324 -19.81 -13.85 7.55
C SER A 324 -20.40 -14.44 8.83
N MET A 325 -20.28 -13.76 9.97
CA MET A 325 -20.91 -14.19 11.23
C MET A 325 -22.44 -14.24 11.12
N SER A 326 -23.05 -13.24 10.49
CA SER A 326 -24.50 -13.18 10.28
C SER A 326 -25.00 -14.34 9.41
N LEU A 327 -24.30 -14.62 8.29
CA LEU A 327 -24.68 -15.70 7.37
C LEU A 327 -24.45 -17.09 7.97
N VAL A 328 -23.38 -17.25 8.74
CA VAL A 328 -23.09 -18.49 9.47
C VAL A 328 -24.21 -18.78 10.48
N LYS A 329 -24.66 -17.75 11.22
CA LYS A 329 -25.77 -17.84 12.17
C LYS A 329 -27.11 -18.13 11.47
N GLU A 330 -27.38 -17.48 10.34
CA GLU A 330 -28.61 -17.69 9.56
C GLU A 330 -28.73 -19.13 9.03
N HIS A 331 -27.61 -19.75 8.67
CA HIS A 331 -27.57 -21.09 8.10
C HIS A 331 -27.10 -22.18 9.07
N ASN A 332 -27.00 -21.90 10.38
CA ASN A 332 -26.52 -22.85 11.40
C ASN A 332 -25.21 -23.56 11.03
N SER A 333 -24.27 -22.84 10.40
CA SER A 333 -22.95 -23.35 10.04
C SER A 333 -21.93 -23.10 11.16
N ASP A 334 -20.78 -23.78 11.08
CA ASP A 334 -19.64 -23.53 11.97
C ASP A 334 -18.78 -22.39 11.41
N PHE A 335 -18.61 -21.30 12.17
CA PHE A 335 -17.79 -20.16 11.75
C PHE A 335 -16.36 -20.57 11.39
N GLY A 336 -15.76 -21.49 12.16
CA GLY A 336 -14.40 -21.98 11.91
C GLY A 336 -14.25 -22.69 10.56
N ARG A 337 -15.28 -23.43 10.11
CA ARG A 337 -15.23 -24.13 8.81
C ARG A 337 -15.29 -23.16 7.64
N GLU A 338 -16.06 -22.09 7.78
CA GLU A 338 -16.11 -21.03 6.77
C GLU A 338 -14.81 -20.22 6.75
N ARG A 339 -14.27 -19.90 7.93
CA ARG A 339 -13.01 -19.16 8.09
C ARG A 339 -11.79 -19.92 7.57
N PHE A 340 -11.83 -21.25 7.53
CA PHE A 340 -10.76 -22.06 6.92
C PHE A 340 -10.44 -21.63 5.47
N PHE A 341 -11.45 -21.26 4.68
CA PHE A 341 -11.25 -20.80 3.30
C PHE A 341 -10.45 -19.50 3.21
N SER A 342 -10.46 -18.66 4.25
CA SER A 342 -9.59 -17.49 4.33
C SER A 342 -8.11 -17.88 4.40
N ILE A 343 -7.76 -18.87 5.22
CA ILE A 343 -6.37 -19.37 5.36
C ILE A 343 -5.92 -20.03 4.06
N LEU A 344 -6.81 -20.83 3.45
CA LEU A 344 -6.54 -21.45 2.15
C LEU A 344 -6.26 -20.38 1.07
N GLY A 345 -7.01 -19.28 1.07
CA GLY A 345 -6.76 -18.14 0.18
C GLY A 345 -5.38 -17.53 0.38
N VAL A 346 -4.97 -17.28 1.62
CA VAL A 346 -3.62 -16.76 1.94
C VAL A 346 -2.54 -17.68 1.38
N LEU A 347 -2.66 -19.00 1.60
CA LEU A 347 -1.68 -19.99 1.15
C LEU A 347 -1.56 -20.10 -0.37
N ILE A 348 -2.66 -19.91 -1.11
CA ILE A 348 -2.67 -20.03 -2.57
C ILE A 348 -2.18 -18.73 -3.23
N PHE A 349 -2.74 -17.58 -2.85
CA PHE A 349 -2.51 -16.34 -3.58
C PHE A 349 -1.14 -15.72 -3.29
N SER A 350 -0.58 -15.94 -2.11
CA SER A 350 0.70 -15.35 -1.72
C SER A 350 1.89 -15.84 -2.57
N PRO A 351 2.08 -17.16 -2.78
CA PRO A 351 3.11 -17.67 -3.69
C PRO A 351 2.86 -17.29 -5.16
N ILE A 352 1.59 -17.26 -5.59
CA ILE A 352 1.23 -16.86 -6.95
C ILE A 352 1.64 -15.41 -7.21
N ALA A 353 1.41 -14.50 -6.26
CA ALA A 353 1.84 -13.12 -6.40
C ALA A 353 3.36 -12.97 -6.47
N GLY A 354 4.11 -13.73 -5.65
CA GLY A 354 5.57 -13.78 -5.74
C GLY A 354 6.05 -14.24 -7.12
N TYR A 355 5.42 -15.29 -7.66
CA TYR A 355 5.70 -15.76 -9.02
C TYR A 355 5.36 -14.73 -10.09
N VAL A 356 4.23 -14.00 -9.96
CA VAL A 356 3.85 -12.93 -10.89
C VAL A 356 4.91 -11.81 -10.91
N VAL A 357 5.47 -11.45 -9.76
CA VAL A 357 6.56 -10.47 -9.67
C VAL A 357 7.83 -11.00 -10.34
N ASP A 358 8.23 -12.23 -10.05
CA ASP A 358 9.43 -12.82 -10.63
C ASP A 358 9.28 -13.00 -12.16
N ALA A 359 8.10 -13.41 -12.66
CA ALA A 359 7.83 -13.62 -14.08
C ALA A 359 7.71 -12.31 -14.89
N SER A 360 7.34 -11.21 -14.25
CA SER A 360 7.23 -9.88 -14.89
C SER A 360 8.51 -9.04 -14.78
N THR A 361 9.53 -9.56 -14.11
CA THR A 361 10.83 -8.90 -13.94
C THR A 361 11.78 -9.36 -15.06
N VAL A 362 12.38 -8.41 -15.78
CA VAL A 362 13.39 -8.71 -16.81
C VAL A 362 14.70 -9.11 -16.13
N ALA A 363 15.38 -10.12 -16.67
CA ALA A 363 16.66 -10.56 -16.11
C ALA A 363 17.68 -9.40 -16.06
N GLY A 364 18.17 -9.08 -14.86
CA GLY A 364 19.11 -7.98 -14.62
C GLY A 364 18.48 -6.61 -14.37
N SER A 365 17.14 -6.48 -14.38
CA SER A 365 16.45 -5.24 -13.98
C SER A 365 16.02 -5.28 -12.52
N GLU A 366 15.65 -4.13 -11.96
CA GLU A 366 14.94 -4.07 -10.68
C GLU A 366 13.65 -4.90 -10.73
N LYS A 367 13.27 -5.51 -9.60
CA LYS A 367 12.01 -6.25 -9.48
C LYS A 367 10.82 -5.36 -9.77
N ASN A 368 9.87 -5.86 -10.54
CA ASN A 368 8.66 -5.11 -10.90
C ASN A 368 7.54 -5.37 -9.89
N TYR A 369 7.57 -4.71 -8.73
CA TYR A 369 6.55 -4.92 -7.68
C TYR A 369 5.16 -4.40 -8.08
N ALA A 370 5.04 -3.54 -9.09
CA ALA A 370 3.75 -3.06 -9.58
C ALA A 370 2.86 -4.20 -10.13
N SER A 371 3.46 -5.29 -10.64
CA SER A 371 2.71 -6.45 -11.14
C SER A 371 1.88 -7.13 -10.04
N ALA A 372 2.37 -7.17 -8.79
CA ALA A 372 1.59 -7.68 -7.65
C ALA A 372 0.37 -6.82 -7.36
N LEU A 373 0.47 -5.50 -7.53
CA LEU A 373 -0.66 -4.57 -7.32
C LEU A 373 -1.71 -4.74 -8.45
N TYR A 374 -1.28 -4.94 -9.69
CA TYR A 374 -2.20 -5.29 -10.79
C TYR A 374 -2.89 -6.63 -10.55
N PHE A 375 -2.16 -7.64 -10.05
CA PHE A 375 -2.73 -8.92 -9.67
C PHE A 375 -3.78 -8.78 -8.57
N PHE A 376 -3.47 -8.01 -7.51
CA PHE A 376 -4.41 -7.67 -6.43
C PHE A 376 -5.71 -7.04 -6.97
N ILE A 377 -5.58 -6.06 -7.86
CA ILE A 377 -6.71 -5.43 -8.57
C ILE A 377 -7.54 -6.49 -9.31
N GLY A 378 -6.90 -7.39 -10.07
CA GLY A 378 -7.59 -8.48 -10.76
C GLY A 378 -8.40 -9.39 -9.82
N VAL A 379 -7.82 -9.79 -8.68
CA VAL A 379 -8.50 -10.62 -7.68
C VAL A 379 -9.69 -9.88 -7.06
N LEU A 380 -9.57 -8.57 -6.83
CA LEU A 380 -10.67 -7.77 -6.28
C LEU A 380 -11.84 -7.59 -7.25
N PHE A 381 -11.61 -7.58 -8.58
CA PHE A 381 -12.72 -7.63 -9.55
C PHE A 381 -13.52 -8.93 -9.46
N VAL A 382 -12.82 -10.07 -9.33
CA VAL A 382 -13.47 -11.38 -9.13
C VAL A 382 -14.22 -11.40 -7.79
N PHE A 383 -13.60 -10.88 -6.72
CA PHE A 383 -14.25 -10.75 -5.43
C PHE A 383 -15.53 -9.91 -5.51
N LEU A 384 -15.49 -8.78 -6.21
CA LEU A 384 -16.65 -7.91 -6.39
C LEU A 384 -17.81 -8.64 -7.10
N ALA A 385 -17.50 -9.41 -8.16
CA ALA A 385 -18.50 -10.23 -8.85
C ALA A 385 -19.14 -11.26 -7.91
N VAL A 386 -18.35 -11.92 -7.06
CA VAL A 386 -18.83 -12.90 -6.07
C VAL A 386 -19.71 -12.23 -5.01
N ILE A 387 -19.30 -11.07 -4.48
CA ILE A 387 -20.10 -10.30 -3.51
C ILE A 387 -21.43 -9.85 -4.10
N CYS A 388 -21.49 -9.53 -5.39
CA CYS A 388 -22.75 -9.22 -6.08
C CYS A 388 -23.74 -10.39 -6.07
N THR A 389 -23.27 -11.65 -6.04
CA THR A 389 -24.14 -12.82 -5.89
C THR A 389 -24.59 -13.09 -4.45
N LEU A 390 -23.80 -12.64 -3.47
CA LEU A 390 -24.06 -12.89 -2.06
C LEU A 390 -25.23 -12.05 -1.54
N LYS A 391 -26.22 -12.69 -0.91
CA LYS A 391 -27.36 -12.03 -0.28
C LYS A 391 -27.05 -11.79 1.19
N ILE A 392 -26.57 -10.59 1.51
CA ILE A 392 -26.24 -10.23 2.89
C ILE A 392 -27.44 -9.50 3.50
N LYS A 393 -27.98 -10.03 4.59
CA LYS A 393 -28.98 -9.37 5.43
C LYS A 393 -28.34 -9.13 6.80
N ILE A 394 -28.05 -7.86 7.13
CA ILE A 394 -27.54 -7.51 8.46
C ILE A 394 -28.70 -7.03 9.31
N GLU A 395 -28.73 -7.51 10.56
CA GLU A 395 -29.70 -7.10 11.57
C GLU A 395 -29.59 -5.59 11.83
N ALA A 396 -30.72 -4.94 12.06
CA ALA A 396 -30.76 -3.50 12.32
C ALA A 396 -29.92 -3.14 13.56
N PRO A 397 -29.28 -1.95 13.59
CA PRO A 397 -28.40 -1.56 14.69
C PRO A 397 -29.11 -1.56 16.04
N GLY A 398 -28.37 -1.92 17.09
CA GLY A 398 -28.85 -1.82 18.46
C GLY A 398 -29.07 -0.36 18.88
N LYS A 399 -30.11 -0.07 19.66
CA LYS A 399 -30.34 1.28 20.21
C LYS A 399 -29.28 1.63 21.27
N ASN A 400 -28.79 2.87 21.26
CA ASN A 400 -27.84 3.43 22.23
C ASN A 400 -26.50 2.66 22.36
N MET A 401 -25.94 2.16 21.25
CA MET A 401 -24.69 1.37 21.29
C MET A 401 -23.53 2.13 21.93
N LEU A 402 -23.32 3.41 21.59
CA LEU A 402 -22.22 4.22 22.15
C LEU A 402 -22.22 4.29 23.68
N LYS A 403 -23.38 4.49 24.31
CA LYS A 403 -23.51 4.55 25.77
C LYS A 403 -23.21 3.19 26.41
N LYS A 404 -23.67 2.10 25.79
CA LYS A 404 -23.41 0.72 26.26
C LYS A 404 -21.94 0.34 26.09
N THR A 405 -21.31 0.73 24.99
CA THR A 405 -19.88 0.52 24.75
C THR A 405 -19.04 1.26 25.78
N PHE A 406 -19.37 2.51 26.10
CA PHE A 406 -18.64 3.28 27.11
C PHE A 406 -18.77 2.66 28.51
N TYR A 407 -19.98 2.19 28.87
CA TYR A 407 -20.20 1.46 30.12
C TYR A 407 -19.39 0.16 30.19
N LEU A 408 -19.29 -0.57 29.07
CA LEU A 408 -18.48 -1.79 28.99
C LEU A 408 -16.98 -1.52 29.17
N ILE A 409 -16.47 -0.44 28.57
CA ILE A 409 -15.05 -0.05 28.64
C ILE A 409 -14.65 0.40 30.05
N GLN A 410 -15.59 0.85 30.90
CA GLN A 410 -15.28 1.20 32.29
C GLN A 410 -14.92 -0.01 33.17
N ASN A 411 -15.16 -1.24 32.71
CA ASN A 411 -14.79 -2.44 33.47
C ASN A 411 -13.27 -2.66 33.41
N VAL A 412 -12.65 -2.86 34.58
CA VAL A 412 -11.19 -3.04 34.71
C VAL A 412 -10.70 -4.25 33.90
N ASP A 413 -11.47 -5.34 33.85
CA ASP A 413 -11.13 -6.53 33.06
C ASP A 413 -11.07 -6.23 31.55
N VAL A 414 -11.99 -5.40 31.07
CA VAL A 414 -12.03 -4.97 29.66
C VAL A 414 -10.86 -4.04 29.35
N ILE A 415 -10.52 -3.13 30.27
CA ILE A 415 -9.34 -2.26 30.13
C ILE A 415 -8.06 -3.09 30.07
N SER A 416 -7.90 -4.05 30.98
CA SER A 416 -6.76 -4.98 31.01
C SER A 416 -6.64 -5.75 29.69
N PHE A 417 -7.76 -6.28 29.20
CA PHE A 417 -7.82 -6.97 27.92
C PHE A 417 -7.45 -6.06 26.73
N ILE A 418 -7.94 -4.82 26.70
CA ILE A 418 -7.58 -3.83 25.67
C ILE A 418 -6.08 -3.52 25.70
N LEU A 419 -5.47 -3.43 26.88
CA LEU A 419 -4.03 -3.18 27.03
C LEU A 419 -3.21 -4.34 26.46
N VAL A 420 -3.59 -5.59 26.76
CA VAL A 420 -2.95 -6.77 26.18
C VAL A 420 -3.07 -6.77 24.65
N LEU A 421 -4.26 -6.48 24.12
CA LEU A 421 -4.47 -6.37 22.67
C LEU A 421 -3.64 -5.25 22.03
N PHE A 422 -3.44 -4.14 22.75
CA PHE A 422 -2.59 -3.05 22.27
C PHE A 422 -1.12 -3.48 22.14
N VAL A 423 -0.57 -4.16 23.16
CA VAL A 423 0.80 -4.67 23.13
C VAL A 423 0.96 -5.70 22.01
N LEU A 424 0.09 -6.70 21.93
CA LEU A 424 0.16 -7.73 20.88
C LEU A 424 -0.02 -7.12 19.48
N GLY A 425 -0.93 -6.17 19.33
CA GLY A 425 -1.20 -5.50 18.06
C GLY A 425 -0.02 -4.67 17.56
N THR A 426 0.67 -3.94 18.44
CA THR A 426 1.85 -3.15 18.06
C THR A 426 3.02 -4.03 17.63
N THR A 427 3.29 -5.13 18.35
CA THR A 427 4.34 -6.10 17.96
C THR A 427 4.01 -6.79 16.63
N TRP A 428 2.75 -7.18 16.44
CA TRP A 428 2.29 -7.79 15.18
C TRP A 428 2.43 -6.81 14.01
N ASN A 429 2.05 -5.55 14.19
CA ASN A 429 2.12 -4.54 13.14
C ASN A 429 3.58 -4.26 12.71
N PHE A 430 4.51 -4.18 13.65
CA PHE A 430 5.92 -3.99 13.33
C PHE A 430 6.46 -5.16 12.49
N THR A 431 6.25 -6.39 12.98
CA THR A 431 6.73 -7.60 12.32
C THR A 431 6.14 -7.74 10.92
N LYS A 432 4.84 -7.49 10.75
CA LYS A 432 4.16 -7.67 9.46
C LYS A 432 4.67 -6.71 8.37
N ASN A 433 4.87 -5.44 8.71
CA ASN A 433 5.17 -4.41 7.71
C ASN A 433 6.66 -4.30 7.38
N PHE A 434 7.56 -4.53 8.34
CA PHE A 434 9.00 -4.31 8.16
C PHE A 434 9.80 -5.58 7.86
N THR A 435 9.28 -6.78 8.16
CA THR A 435 9.96 -8.05 7.83
C THR A 435 10.27 -8.15 6.33
N ASN A 436 9.29 -7.88 5.46
CA ASN A 436 9.50 -7.96 4.01
C ASN A 436 10.47 -6.90 3.48
N TRP A 437 10.49 -5.72 4.09
CA TRP A 437 11.48 -4.68 3.76
C TRP A 437 12.91 -5.16 4.06
N PHE A 438 13.10 -5.79 5.22
CA PHE A 438 14.38 -6.38 5.64
C PHE A 438 14.79 -7.58 4.77
N LEU A 439 13.85 -8.47 4.42
CA LEU A 439 14.12 -9.62 3.54
C LEU A 439 14.60 -9.20 2.15
N VAL A 440 14.09 -8.09 1.62
CA VAL A 440 14.56 -7.54 0.33
C VAL A 440 16.00 -7.04 0.43
N GLU A 441 16.43 -6.48 1.57
CA GLU A 441 17.82 -6.07 1.79
C GLU A 441 18.78 -7.26 1.84
N LEU A 442 18.27 -8.44 2.18
CA LEU A 442 19.01 -9.71 2.14
C LEU A 442 19.01 -10.38 0.76
N ASN A 443 18.56 -9.71 -0.31
CA ASN A 443 18.46 -10.24 -1.68
C ASN A 443 17.56 -11.50 -1.80
N THR A 444 16.49 -11.59 -1.02
CA THR A 444 15.58 -12.73 -1.02
C THR A 444 14.77 -12.86 -2.33
N PRO A 445 14.57 -14.07 -2.89
CA PRO A 445 13.75 -14.29 -4.09
C PRO A 445 12.26 -13.90 -3.87
N GLY A 446 11.57 -13.47 -4.93
CA GLY A 446 10.18 -12.97 -4.86
C GLY A 446 9.19 -14.01 -4.33
N PHE A 447 9.37 -15.27 -4.73
CA PHE A 447 8.60 -16.40 -4.19
C PHE A 447 8.66 -16.49 -2.65
N LEU A 448 9.84 -16.33 -2.05
CA LEU A 448 10.01 -16.48 -0.59
C LEU A 448 9.41 -15.29 0.17
N LEU A 449 9.45 -14.09 -0.42
CA LEU A 449 8.73 -12.90 0.08
C LEU A 449 7.21 -13.13 0.11
N GLY A 450 6.66 -13.86 -0.87
CA GLY A 450 5.26 -14.29 -0.86
C GLY A 450 4.98 -15.43 0.12
N LEU A 451 5.93 -16.32 0.40
CA LEU A 451 5.71 -17.48 1.28
C LEU A 451 5.65 -17.11 2.78
N ILE A 452 6.21 -15.96 3.16
CA ILE A 452 6.26 -15.46 4.54
C ILE A 452 5.20 -14.33 4.68
N PRO A 453 3.93 -14.66 4.96
CA PRO A 453 2.83 -13.70 5.00
C PRO A 453 2.88 -12.70 6.16
#